data_AF-A0A7X0HQ48-F1
#
_entry.id   AF-A0A7X0HQ48-F1
#
_cell.length_a   1.000
_cell.length_b   1.000
_cell.length_c   1.000
_cell.angle_alpha   90.00
_cell.angle_beta   90.00
_cell.angle_gamma   90.00
#
_symmetry.space_group_name_H-M   'P 1'
#
loop_
_entity.id
_entity.type
_entity.pdbx_description
1 polymer ?
#
loop_
_entity_poly.entity_id
_entity_poly.type
_entity_poly.pdbx_seq_one_letter_code
_entity_poly.pdbx_strand_id
1 'polypeptide(L)'
;MQNPRILRFLIDNTEDEKIKKLAKDKLKFTPLTEQEKAMYQGIVNYKNIPGYGGFSEDIIAHAEETLETGGTFSVHNSEFLTGANISVCLTKEFMEAVENDAVYELRFPDVEGYSGEEMKLYNEEWHKVGDVREWEQLGHKVRTYKKIRAKELWNLINICATYSAEPGIFFIDNANDMTNAKAYGQKVVATNPCGRAA
;
A
#
# COMPACT_ATOMS: atom_id res chain seq x y z
N MET A 1 3.07 -3.68 3.78
CA MET A 1 4.25 -4.36 3.18
C MET A 1 5.51 -4.20 4.04
N GLN A 2 6.10 -5.29 4.52
CA GLN A 2 7.35 -5.31 5.32
C GLN A 2 8.47 -6.17 4.67
N ASN A 3 8.32 -6.54 3.40
CA ASN A 3 9.30 -7.36 2.67
C ASN A 3 10.16 -6.49 1.74
N PRO A 4 11.49 -6.40 1.93
CA PRO A 4 12.38 -5.60 1.09
C PRO A 4 12.35 -5.97 -0.39
N ARG A 5 12.26 -7.26 -0.73
CA ARG A 5 12.22 -7.72 -2.12
C ARG A 5 10.99 -7.22 -2.84
N ILE A 6 9.84 -7.25 -2.17
CA ILE A 6 8.58 -6.77 -2.74
C ILE A 6 8.56 -5.25 -2.86
N LEU A 7 9.18 -4.52 -1.93
CA LEU A 7 9.33 -3.07 -2.05
C LEU A 7 10.22 -2.69 -3.24
N ARG A 8 11.31 -3.43 -3.49
CA ARG A 8 12.14 -3.25 -4.70
C ARG A 8 11.35 -3.55 -5.97
N PHE A 9 10.65 -4.69 -6.01
CA PHE A 9 9.76 -5.02 -7.11
C PHE A 9 8.74 -3.92 -7.39
N LEU A 10 8.11 -3.37 -6.34
CA LEU A 10 7.17 -2.26 -6.49
C LEU A 10 7.82 -1.01 -7.10
N ILE A 11 9.04 -0.65 -6.65
CA ILE A 11 9.79 0.50 -7.17
C ILE A 11 10.07 0.35 -8.67
N ASP A 12 10.41 -0.86 -9.10
CA ASP A 12 10.80 -1.15 -10.48
C ASP A 12 9.59 -1.25 -11.43
N ASN A 13 8.38 -1.50 -10.89
CA ASN A 13 7.19 -1.82 -11.69
C ASN A 13 6.06 -0.77 -11.59
N THR A 14 6.16 0.25 -10.74
CA THR A 14 5.19 1.37 -10.71
C THR A 14 5.71 2.54 -11.54
N GLU A 15 4.80 3.30 -12.15
CA GLU A 15 5.14 4.57 -12.80
C GLU A 15 4.87 5.78 -11.89
N ASP A 16 4.20 5.58 -10.74
CA ASP A 16 3.88 6.67 -9.81
C ASP A 16 5.07 7.03 -8.92
N GLU A 17 5.60 8.25 -9.11
CA GLU A 17 6.78 8.74 -8.40
C GLU A 17 6.59 8.83 -6.87
N LYS A 18 5.36 9.08 -6.39
CA LYS A 18 5.11 9.11 -4.94
C LYS A 18 5.13 7.70 -4.36
N ILE A 19 4.61 6.69 -5.07
CA ILE A 19 4.72 5.29 -4.67
C ILE A 19 6.19 4.86 -4.62
N LYS A 20 6.98 5.16 -5.66
CA LYS A 20 8.43 4.89 -5.67
C LYS A 20 9.12 5.53 -4.48
N LYS A 21 8.84 6.81 -4.22
CA LYS A 21 9.44 7.55 -3.11
C LYS A 21 9.10 6.90 -1.77
N LEU A 22 7.81 6.61 -1.50
CA LEU A 22 7.39 5.99 -0.24
C LEU A 22 7.98 4.59 -0.04
N ALA A 23 8.11 3.80 -1.11
CA ALA A 23 8.74 2.49 -1.04
C ALA A 23 10.25 2.59 -0.77
N LYS A 24 10.95 3.57 -1.38
CA LYS A 24 12.36 3.87 -1.11
C LYS A 24 12.58 4.36 0.32
N ASP A 25 11.77 5.29 0.78
CA ASP A 25 11.84 5.85 2.14
C ASP A 25 11.63 4.75 3.21
N LYS A 26 10.92 3.67 2.84
CA LYS A 26 10.72 2.51 3.70
C LYS A 26 11.90 1.52 3.70
N LEU A 27 12.72 1.50 2.65
CA LEU A 27 13.89 0.62 2.53
C LEU A 27 15.10 1.19 3.28
N LYS A 28 15.80 0.32 4.00
CA LYS A 28 17.08 0.60 4.65
C LYS A 28 18.18 -0.21 4.00
N PHE A 29 19.14 0.45 3.36
CA PHE A 29 20.31 -0.21 2.79
C PHE A 29 21.43 -0.30 3.83
N THR A 30 22.11 -1.45 3.90
CA THR A 30 23.32 -1.64 4.70
C THR A 30 24.42 -2.19 3.80
N PRO A 31 25.48 -1.40 3.53
CA PRO A 31 26.56 -1.80 2.65
C PRO A 31 27.36 -2.96 3.27
N LEU A 32 27.93 -3.81 2.41
CA LEU A 32 28.84 -4.86 2.86
C LEU A 32 30.14 -4.27 3.41
N THR A 33 30.61 -4.84 4.51
CA THR A 33 32.00 -4.67 4.98
C THR A 33 32.97 -5.42 4.06
N GLU A 34 34.26 -5.05 4.10
CA GLU A 34 35.28 -5.75 3.32
C GLU A 34 35.40 -7.23 3.69
N GLN A 35 35.15 -7.59 4.95
CA GLN A 35 35.12 -8.98 5.41
C GLN A 35 33.94 -9.75 4.79
N GLU A 36 32.75 -9.16 4.77
CA GLU A 36 31.57 -9.79 4.16
C GLU A 36 31.72 -9.92 2.65
N LYS A 37 32.29 -8.90 1.97
CA LYS A 37 32.64 -8.99 0.54
C LYS A 37 33.57 -10.16 0.26
N ALA A 38 34.64 -10.30 1.04
CA ALA A 38 35.57 -11.41 0.90
C ALA A 38 34.91 -12.77 1.15
N MET A 39 34.02 -12.85 2.15
CA MET A 39 33.25 -14.05 2.46
C MET A 39 32.33 -14.46 1.30
N TYR A 40 31.47 -13.55 0.82
CA TYR A 40 30.57 -13.84 -0.29
C TYR A 40 31.33 -14.15 -1.58
N GLN A 41 32.43 -13.43 -1.86
CA GLN A 41 33.27 -13.73 -3.02
C GLN A 41 33.86 -15.14 -2.91
N GLY A 42 34.25 -15.55 -1.70
CA GLY A 42 34.70 -16.91 -1.41
C GLY A 42 33.64 -17.96 -1.76
N ILE A 43 32.37 -17.71 -1.46
CA ILE A 43 31.24 -18.59 -1.82
C ILE A 43 31.08 -18.66 -3.35
N VAL A 44 31.05 -17.51 -4.03
CA VAL A 44 30.86 -17.42 -5.49
C VAL A 44 31.98 -18.13 -6.26
N ASN A 45 33.21 -18.15 -5.72
CA ASN A 45 34.33 -18.86 -6.33
C ASN A 45 34.07 -20.38 -6.49
N TYR A 46 33.19 -20.97 -5.68
CA TYR A 46 32.81 -22.39 -5.81
C TYR A 46 31.71 -22.66 -6.84
N LYS A 47 31.12 -21.64 -7.46
CA LYS A 47 30.02 -21.77 -8.44
C LYS A 47 30.32 -22.72 -9.59
N ASN A 48 31.56 -22.74 -10.07
CA ASN A 48 31.97 -23.56 -11.21
C ASN A 48 32.68 -24.86 -10.79
N ILE A 49 32.74 -25.16 -9.49
CA ILE A 49 33.42 -26.34 -8.97
C ILE A 49 32.40 -27.48 -8.82
N PRO A 50 32.69 -28.70 -9.31
CA PRO A 50 31.79 -29.85 -9.11
C PRO A 50 31.44 -30.05 -7.64
N GLY A 51 30.14 -30.14 -7.34
CA GLY A 51 29.63 -30.23 -5.98
C GLY A 51 29.58 -28.91 -5.21
N TYR A 52 29.81 -27.76 -5.88
CA TYR A 52 29.62 -26.40 -5.36
C TYR A 52 30.35 -26.10 -4.05
N GLY A 53 31.42 -26.84 -3.74
CA GLY A 53 32.12 -26.72 -2.44
C GLY A 53 31.26 -27.07 -1.23
N GLY A 54 30.14 -27.78 -1.42
CA GLY A 54 29.15 -28.08 -0.38
C GLY A 54 28.05 -27.03 -0.20
N PHE A 55 28.04 -25.96 -1.00
CA PHE A 55 26.95 -24.98 -1.02
C PHE A 55 25.81 -25.44 -1.94
N SER A 56 24.58 -24.99 -1.66
CA SER A 56 23.47 -25.14 -2.60
C SER A 56 23.51 -24.04 -3.67
N GLU A 57 22.80 -24.28 -4.77
CA GLU A 57 22.65 -23.28 -5.84
C GLU A 57 22.01 -21.98 -5.31
N ASP A 58 21.04 -22.07 -4.39
CA ASP A 58 20.40 -20.92 -3.76
C ASP A 58 21.39 -20.06 -2.96
N ILE A 59 22.34 -20.69 -2.26
CA ILE A 59 23.35 -19.97 -1.48
C ILE A 59 24.30 -19.22 -2.41
N ILE A 60 24.72 -19.86 -3.50
CA ILE A 60 25.58 -19.24 -4.51
C ILE A 60 24.86 -18.06 -5.15
N ALA A 61 23.62 -18.25 -5.61
CA ALA A 61 22.83 -17.19 -6.22
C ALA A 61 22.63 -16.00 -5.25
N HIS A 62 22.35 -16.27 -3.97
CA HIS A 62 22.24 -15.22 -2.96
C HIS A 62 23.56 -14.46 -2.74
N ALA A 63 24.70 -15.14 -2.73
CA ALA A 63 26.01 -14.52 -2.61
C ALA A 63 26.31 -13.62 -3.82
N GLU A 64 26.00 -14.07 -5.03
CA GLU A 64 26.12 -13.27 -6.26
C GLU A 64 25.24 -12.01 -6.20
N GLU A 65 23.95 -12.16 -5.89
CA GLU A 65 23.01 -11.04 -5.77
C GLU A 65 23.49 -10.01 -4.73
N THR A 66 23.99 -10.48 -3.59
CA THR A 66 24.45 -9.64 -2.47
C THR A 66 25.72 -8.86 -2.84
N LEU A 67 26.65 -9.48 -3.58
CA LEU A 67 27.84 -8.82 -4.11
C LEU A 67 27.50 -7.78 -5.17
N GLU A 68 26.62 -8.13 -6.13
CA GLU A 68 26.18 -7.21 -7.19
C GLU A 68 25.46 -5.99 -6.60
N THR A 69 24.61 -6.22 -5.59
CA THR A 69 23.90 -5.16 -4.87
C THR A 69 24.85 -4.34 -3.98
N GLY A 70 25.99 -4.91 -3.58
CA GLY A 70 26.99 -4.28 -2.70
C GLY A 70 26.56 -4.15 -1.23
N GLY A 71 25.49 -4.84 -0.83
CA GLY A 71 24.86 -4.69 0.48
C GLY A 71 23.55 -5.46 0.60
N THR A 72 22.90 -5.31 1.75
CA THR A 72 21.60 -5.91 2.03
C THR A 72 20.55 -4.84 2.26
N PHE A 73 19.30 -5.16 1.90
CA PHE A 73 18.15 -4.31 2.17
C PHE A 73 17.33 -4.88 3.32
N SER A 74 16.96 -4.00 4.24
CA SER A 74 15.98 -4.24 5.30
C SER A 74 14.88 -3.18 5.24
N VAL A 75 13.90 -3.25 6.14
CA VAL A 75 12.80 -2.27 6.21
C VAL A 75 12.94 -1.42 7.46
N HIS A 76 12.73 -0.10 7.33
CA HIS A 76 12.59 0.80 8.46
C HIS A 76 11.32 0.47 9.25
N ASN A 77 11.44 0.40 10.58
CA ASN A 77 10.33 0.10 11.51
C ASN A 77 9.56 -1.17 11.10
N SER A 78 10.24 -2.32 11.04
CA SER A 78 9.63 -3.61 10.67
C SER A 78 8.40 -3.95 11.52
N GLU A 79 8.41 -3.54 12.80
CA GLU A 79 7.33 -3.75 13.77
C GLU A 79 6.17 -2.77 13.63
N PHE A 80 6.25 -1.80 12.72
CA PHE A 80 5.18 -0.81 12.54
C PHE A 80 3.93 -1.51 12.00
N LEU A 81 2.85 -1.44 12.81
CA LEU A 81 1.55 -2.05 12.54
C LEU A 81 1.58 -3.58 12.35
N THR A 82 2.59 -4.27 12.91
CA THR A 82 2.56 -5.73 12.96
C THR A 82 1.40 -6.19 13.85
N GLY A 83 0.63 -7.18 13.36
CA GLY A 83 -0.54 -7.71 14.07
C GLY A 83 -1.84 -6.91 13.88
N ALA A 84 -1.83 -5.77 13.16
CA ALA A 84 -3.05 -5.06 12.80
C ALA A 84 -3.58 -5.54 11.43
N ASN A 85 -4.88 -5.86 11.34
CA ASN A 85 -5.56 -6.08 10.06
C ASN A 85 -5.90 -4.74 9.41
N ILE A 86 -5.72 -4.63 8.11
CA ILE A 86 -5.94 -3.38 7.37
C ILE A 86 -6.95 -3.68 6.26
N SER A 87 -8.03 -2.91 6.16
CA SER A 87 -8.95 -3.05 5.03
C SER A 87 -9.09 -1.75 4.27
N VAL A 88 -9.41 -1.86 2.99
CA VAL A 88 -9.75 -0.74 2.12
C VAL A 88 -11.15 -0.91 1.59
N CYS A 89 -11.94 0.16 1.69
CA CYS A 89 -13.26 0.25 1.10
C CYS A 89 -13.14 0.78 -0.33
N LEU A 90 -13.58 0.01 -1.32
CA LEU A 90 -13.54 0.38 -2.74
C LEU A 90 -14.93 0.80 -3.21
N THR A 91 -14.97 1.95 -3.86
CA THR A 91 -16.18 2.50 -4.49
C THR A 91 -16.33 1.97 -5.92
N LYS A 92 -17.55 2.03 -6.45
CA LYS A 92 -17.83 1.75 -7.87
C LYS A 92 -17.06 2.71 -8.78
N GLU A 93 -17.07 3.99 -8.43
CA GLU A 93 -16.34 5.05 -9.14
C GLU A 93 -14.84 4.73 -9.29
N PHE A 94 -14.20 4.22 -8.23
CA PHE A 94 -12.80 3.81 -8.31
C PHE A 94 -12.61 2.61 -9.25
N MET A 95 -13.46 1.59 -9.17
CA MET A 95 -13.36 0.41 -10.03
C MET A 95 -13.61 0.75 -11.51
N GLU A 96 -14.58 1.60 -11.81
CA GLU A 96 -14.82 2.13 -13.15
C GLU A 96 -13.58 2.90 -13.66
N ALA A 97 -12.93 3.70 -12.80
CA ALA A 97 -11.70 4.37 -13.16
C ALA A 97 -10.55 3.39 -13.44
N VAL A 98 -10.46 2.26 -12.72
CA VAL A 98 -9.47 1.19 -12.98
C VAL A 98 -9.73 0.55 -14.34
N GLU A 99 -10.97 0.17 -14.64
CA GLU A 99 -11.37 -0.47 -15.89
C GLU A 99 -11.07 0.42 -17.11
N ASN A 100 -11.33 1.72 -16.98
CA ASN A 100 -11.15 2.70 -18.06
C ASN A 100 -9.75 3.33 -18.10
N ASP A 101 -8.81 2.88 -17.26
CA ASP A 101 -7.47 3.47 -17.13
C ASP A 101 -7.49 4.99 -16.87
N ALA A 102 -8.48 5.43 -16.10
CA ALA A 102 -8.70 6.83 -15.81
C ALA A 102 -7.81 7.31 -14.66
N VAL A 103 -7.69 8.64 -14.56
CA VAL A 103 -7.11 9.30 -13.39
C VAL A 103 -8.17 9.37 -12.30
N TYR A 104 -7.80 8.97 -11.09
CA TYR A 104 -8.62 9.01 -9.90
C TYR A 104 -8.11 10.08 -8.92
N GLU A 105 -9.04 10.80 -8.30
CA GLU A 105 -8.74 11.90 -7.38
C GLU A 105 -8.84 11.43 -5.92
N LEU A 106 -7.73 11.55 -5.18
CA LEU A 106 -7.71 11.30 -3.74
C LEU A 106 -8.16 12.56 -3.00
N ARG A 107 -9.41 12.51 -2.53
CA ARG A 107 -10.12 13.66 -1.96
C ARG A 107 -10.43 13.45 -0.48
N PHE A 108 -10.47 14.56 0.27
CA PHE A 108 -10.90 14.59 1.67
C PHE A 108 -11.48 15.98 1.98
N PRO A 109 -12.33 16.14 3.02
CA PRO A 109 -12.70 17.46 3.54
C PRO A 109 -11.50 18.39 3.68
N ASP A 110 -11.66 19.67 3.30
CA ASP A 110 -10.56 20.64 3.28
C ASP A 110 -10.22 21.18 4.68
N VAL A 111 -9.87 20.27 5.59
CA VAL A 111 -9.61 20.55 7.01
C VAL A 111 -8.54 21.62 7.22
N GLU A 112 -7.57 21.72 6.32
CA GLU A 112 -6.50 22.72 6.39
C GLU A 112 -6.95 24.10 5.89
N GLY A 113 -7.98 24.16 5.03
CA GLY A 113 -8.51 25.40 4.44
C GLY A 113 -9.77 25.95 5.13
N TYR A 114 -10.33 25.23 6.10
CA TYR A 114 -11.51 25.66 6.83
C TYR A 114 -11.26 26.85 7.74
N SER A 115 -12.20 27.79 7.74
CA SER A 115 -12.37 28.80 8.79
C SER A 115 -12.79 28.15 10.12
N GLY A 116 -12.78 28.93 11.21
CA GLY A 116 -13.19 28.43 12.53
C GLY A 116 -14.63 27.90 12.57
N GLU A 117 -15.54 28.51 11.81
CA GLU A 117 -16.94 28.07 11.71
C GLU A 117 -17.06 26.77 10.90
N GLU A 118 -16.39 26.70 9.75
CA GLU A 118 -16.34 25.48 8.92
C GLU A 118 -15.71 24.30 9.67
N MET A 119 -14.66 24.54 10.45
CA MET A 119 -14.00 23.52 11.27
C MET A 119 -14.92 23.02 12.38
N LYS A 120 -15.69 23.91 13.03
CA LYS A 120 -16.69 23.50 14.01
C LYS A 120 -17.75 22.59 13.39
N LEU A 121 -18.27 22.99 12.23
CA LEU A 121 -19.24 22.19 11.47
C LEU A 121 -18.68 20.83 11.06
N TYR A 122 -17.43 20.79 10.57
CA TYR A 122 -16.76 19.54 10.24
C TYR A 122 -16.68 18.60 11.46
N ASN A 123 -16.25 19.10 12.62
CA ASN A 123 -16.13 18.28 13.83
C ASN A 123 -17.50 17.74 14.30
N GLU A 124 -18.57 18.52 14.13
CA GLU A 124 -19.93 18.16 14.57
C GLU A 124 -20.69 17.27 13.57
N GLU A 125 -20.41 17.35 12.27
CA GLU A 125 -21.24 16.72 11.23
C GLU A 125 -20.51 15.69 10.37
N TRP A 126 -19.19 15.79 10.18
CA TRP A 126 -18.47 14.87 9.27
C TRP A 126 -18.63 13.41 9.67
N HIS A 127 -18.62 13.08 10.96
CA HIS A 127 -18.77 11.71 11.44
C HIS A 127 -20.16 11.10 11.15
N LYS A 128 -21.18 11.93 10.89
CA LYS A 128 -22.52 11.49 10.48
C LYS A 128 -22.59 11.24 8.98
N VAL A 129 -21.78 11.96 8.20
CA VAL A 129 -21.70 11.83 6.75
C VAL A 129 -20.67 10.76 6.36
N GLY A 130 -19.40 10.92 6.71
CA GLY A 130 -18.35 9.91 6.51
C GLY A 130 -18.05 9.55 5.05
N ASP A 131 -18.58 10.32 4.10
CA ASP A 131 -18.36 10.16 2.66
C ASP A 131 -18.07 11.55 2.05
N VAL A 132 -16.91 11.67 1.41
CA VAL A 132 -16.47 12.94 0.82
C VAL A 132 -17.36 13.40 -0.34
N ARG A 133 -18.02 12.46 -1.03
CA ARG A 133 -18.93 12.73 -2.15
C ARG A 133 -20.21 13.39 -1.66
N GLU A 134 -20.79 12.86 -0.59
CA GLU A 134 -21.98 13.44 0.06
C GLU A 134 -21.63 14.79 0.70
N TRP A 135 -20.47 14.89 1.33
CA TRP A 135 -20.00 16.13 1.96
C TRP A 135 -19.84 17.28 0.95
N GLU A 136 -19.30 17.00 -0.23
CA GLU A 136 -19.22 17.97 -1.33
C GLU A 136 -20.61 18.38 -1.84
N GLN A 137 -21.55 17.43 -1.96
CA GLN A 137 -22.93 17.71 -2.38
C GLN A 137 -23.70 18.58 -1.39
N LEU A 138 -23.36 18.51 -0.09
CA LEU A 138 -23.88 19.41 0.94
C LEU A 138 -23.30 20.84 0.86
N GLY A 139 -22.38 21.10 -0.09
CA GLY A 139 -21.78 22.40 -0.33
C GLY A 139 -20.55 22.70 0.53
N HIS A 140 -20.02 21.70 1.23
CA HIS A 140 -18.80 21.86 2.02
C HIS A 140 -17.55 21.74 1.15
N LYS A 141 -16.47 22.45 1.52
CA LYS A 141 -15.23 22.43 0.74
C LYS A 141 -14.53 21.08 0.86
N VAL A 142 -14.11 20.56 -0.29
CA VAL A 142 -13.32 19.34 -0.41
C VAL A 142 -12.03 19.68 -1.14
N ARG A 143 -10.95 18.98 -0.78
CA ARG A 143 -9.64 19.15 -1.39
C ARG A 143 -9.16 17.87 -2.05
N THR A 144 -8.70 17.98 -3.28
CA THR A 144 -7.94 16.92 -3.97
C THR A 144 -6.47 16.99 -3.56
N TYR A 145 -5.99 15.98 -2.84
CA TYR A 145 -4.60 15.89 -2.36
C TYR A 145 -3.66 15.31 -3.39
N LYS A 146 -4.18 14.44 -4.26
CA LYS A 146 -3.41 13.78 -5.31
C LYS A 146 -4.34 13.32 -6.42
N LYS A 147 -3.87 13.42 -7.66
CA LYS A 147 -4.43 12.69 -8.79
C LYS A 147 -3.49 11.53 -9.12
N ILE A 148 -4.03 10.33 -9.33
CA ILE A 148 -3.26 9.11 -9.59
C ILE A 148 -3.96 8.30 -10.66
N ARG A 149 -3.24 7.64 -11.58
CA ARG A 149 -3.88 6.66 -12.47
C ARG A 149 -4.47 5.53 -11.63
N ALA A 150 -5.76 5.24 -11.79
CA ALA A 150 -6.47 4.30 -10.93
C ALA A 150 -5.79 2.91 -10.93
N LYS A 151 -5.28 2.47 -12.09
CA LYS A 151 -4.51 1.22 -12.22
C LYS A 151 -3.24 1.19 -11.37
N GLU A 152 -2.51 2.29 -11.19
CA GLU A 152 -1.32 2.32 -10.33
C GLU A 152 -1.71 2.05 -8.87
N LEU A 153 -2.79 2.68 -8.41
CA LEU A 153 -3.28 2.47 -7.05
C LEU A 153 -3.81 1.05 -6.86
N TRP A 154 -4.54 0.53 -7.86
CA TRP A 154 -5.04 -0.84 -7.85
C TRP A 154 -3.92 -1.88 -7.85
N ASN A 155 -2.89 -1.68 -8.67
CA ASN A 155 -1.71 -2.55 -8.70
C ASN A 155 -0.99 -2.54 -7.35
N LEU A 156 -0.85 -1.38 -6.71
CA LEU A 156 -0.30 -1.28 -5.36
C LEU A 156 -1.11 -2.08 -4.34
N ILE A 157 -2.44 -1.95 -4.36
CA ILE A 157 -3.35 -2.71 -3.47
C ILE A 157 -3.16 -4.21 -3.70
N ASN A 158 -3.17 -4.67 -4.95
CA ASN A 158 -2.99 -6.08 -5.29
C ASN A 158 -1.64 -6.62 -4.84
N ILE A 159 -0.54 -5.93 -5.14
CA ILE A 159 0.81 -6.33 -4.70
C ILE A 159 0.84 -6.46 -3.18
N CYS A 160 0.26 -5.49 -2.45
CA CYS A 160 0.21 -5.59 -1.00
C CYS A 160 -0.62 -6.79 -0.54
N ALA A 161 -1.82 -6.97 -1.07
CA ALA A 161 -2.71 -8.07 -0.71
C ALA A 161 -2.09 -9.44 -1.02
N THR A 162 -1.46 -9.61 -2.19
CA THR A 162 -0.79 -10.86 -2.60
C THR A 162 0.37 -11.23 -1.69
N TYR A 163 1.23 -10.26 -1.34
CA TYR A 163 2.48 -10.56 -0.63
C TYR A 163 2.44 -10.31 0.88
N SER A 164 1.38 -9.67 1.39
CA SER A 164 1.19 -9.47 2.83
C SER A 164 -0.18 -9.89 3.37
N ALA A 165 -1.03 -10.53 2.55
CA ALA A 165 -2.41 -10.89 2.88
C ALA A 165 -3.31 -9.69 3.28
N GLU A 166 -2.82 -8.47 3.07
CA GLU A 166 -3.43 -7.21 3.49
C GLU A 166 -3.11 -6.11 2.44
N PRO A 167 -4.03 -5.19 2.15
CA PRO A 167 -5.29 -4.99 2.86
C PRO A 167 -6.40 -5.94 2.41
N GLY A 168 -7.32 -6.26 3.31
CA GLY A 168 -8.63 -6.80 2.95
C GLY A 168 -9.42 -5.83 2.07
N ILE A 169 -10.16 -6.35 1.09
CA ILE A 169 -10.93 -5.53 0.13
C ILE A 169 -12.42 -5.61 0.45
N PHE A 170 -13.08 -4.47 0.54
CA PHE A 170 -14.52 -4.37 0.77
C PHE A 170 -15.19 -3.41 -0.22
N PHE A 171 -16.16 -3.88 -1.00
CA PHE A 171 -16.87 -3.05 -1.98
C PHE A 171 -18.03 -2.30 -1.31
N ILE A 172 -17.75 -1.09 -0.82
CA ILE A 172 -18.63 -0.33 0.08
C ILE A 172 -19.96 0.08 -0.57
N ASP A 173 -19.93 0.44 -1.86
CA ASP A 173 -21.13 0.87 -2.58
C ASP A 173 -22.08 -0.32 -2.81
N ASN A 174 -21.54 -1.51 -3.11
CA ASN A 174 -22.35 -2.72 -3.24
C ASN A 174 -23.00 -3.12 -1.90
N ALA A 175 -22.24 -3.03 -0.81
CA ALA A 175 -22.77 -3.31 0.53
C ALA A 175 -23.90 -2.34 0.90
N ASN A 176 -23.72 -1.05 0.62
CA ASN A 176 -24.77 -0.06 0.83
C ASN A 176 -25.98 -0.31 -0.09
N ASP A 177 -25.80 -0.71 -1.34
CA ASP A 177 -26.93 -0.98 -2.25
C ASP A 177 -27.76 -2.21 -1.88
N MET A 178 -27.15 -3.18 -1.21
CA MET A 178 -27.80 -4.45 -0.85
C MET A 178 -28.24 -4.54 0.61
N THR A 179 -27.84 -3.59 1.47
CA THR A 179 -28.18 -3.64 2.90
C THR A 179 -29.63 -3.25 3.17
N ASN A 180 -30.27 -3.97 4.10
CA ASN A 180 -31.58 -3.59 4.64
C ASN A 180 -31.49 -2.41 5.64
N ALA A 181 -30.29 -2.08 6.13
CA ALA A 181 -30.04 -0.97 7.05
C ALA A 181 -30.47 0.39 6.46
N LYS A 182 -30.47 0.51 5.13
CA LYS A 182 -31.00 1.68 4.41
C LYS A 182 -32.46 1.98 4.78
N ALA A 183 -33.28 0.96 5.03
CA ALA A 183 -34.68 1.13 5.44
C ALA A 183 -34.83 1.81 6.81
N TYR A 184 -33.76 1.81 7.62
CA TYR A 184 -33.69 2.44 8.94
C TYR A 184 -32.90 3.76 8.92
N GLY A 185 -32.59 4.30 7.74
CA GLY A 185 -31.77 5.50 7.59
C GLY A 185 -30.30 5.31 7.96
N GLN A 186 -29.81 4.06 7.99
CA GLN A 186 -28.44 3.71 8.33
C GLN A 186 -27.63 3.35 7.07
N LYS A 187 -26.31 3.55 7.14
CA LYS A 187 -25.38 3.20 6.06
C LYS A 187 -24.18 2.41 6.59
N VAL A 188 -23.67 1.53 5.74
CA VAL A 188 -22.43 0.80 6.00
C VAL A 188 -21.27 1.76 5.77
N VAL A 189 -20.41 1.90 6.77
CA VAL A 189 -19.21 2.76 6.72
C VAL A 189 -17.90 1.97 6.79
N ALA A 190 -17.96 0.71 7.21
CA ALA A 190 -16.84 -0.22 7.29
C ALA A 190 -17.38 -1.66 7.41
N THR A 191 -16.48 -2.64 7.38
CA THR A 191 -16.79 -4.05 7.66
C THR A 191 -16.00 -4.55 8.87
N ASN A 192 -16.46 -5.65 9.46
CA ASN A 192 -15.73 -6.33 10.53
C ASN A 192 -14.39 -6.92 10.03
N PRO A 193 -13.45 -7.28 10.93
CA PRO A 193 -12.11 -7.76 10.53
C PRO A 193 -12.11 -8.97 9.57
N CYS A 194 -13.18 -9.76 9.57
CA CYS A 194 -13.33 -10.93 8.69
C CYS A 194 -13.98 -10.61 7.33
N GLY A 195 -14.37 -9.35 7.06
CA GLY A 195 -14.97 -8.90 5.80
C GLY A 195 -16.33 -9.50 5.46
N ARG A 196 -17.02 -10.11 6.43
CA ARG A 196 -18.27 -10.89 6.22
C ARG A 196 -19.52 -10.25 6.83
N ALA A 197 -19.35 -9.32 7.77
CA ALA A 197 -20.46 -8.61 8.40
C ALA A 197 -20.22 -7.11 8.28
N ALA A 198 -21.25 -6.39 7.89
CA ALA A 198 -21.24 -4.96 7.60
C ALA A 198 -22.62 -4.37 7.88
#